data_AF-A0A354WN14-F1
#
_entry.id   AF-A0A354WN14-F1
#
_cell.length_a   1.000
_cell.length_b   1.000
_cell.length_c   1.000
_cell.angle_alpha   90.00
_cell.angle_beta   90.00
_cell.angle_gamma   90.00
#
_symmetry.space_group_name_H-M   'P 1'
#
loop_
_entity.id
_entity.type
_entity.pdbx_description
1 polymer ?
#
loop_
_entity_poly.entity_id
_entity_poly.type
_entity_poly.pdbx_seq_one_letter_code
_entity_poly.pdbx_strand_id
1 'polypeptide(L)' 'MFPERKCRGMAVRLNDDKELVKAVQEGLKRTGGYCPCRLERTEDYKCICKEFREQIADPNFKGYCHCMLYYKD' A
#
# COMPACT_ATOMS: atom_id res chain seq x y z
N MET A 1 5.17 1.17 -32.29
CA MET A 1 5.37 2.52 -31.73
C MET A 1 4.36 2.73 -30.61
N PHE A 2 4.51 2.03 -29.48
CA PHE A 2 3.68 2.28 -28.31
C PHE A 2 4.34 3.43 -27.55
N PRO A 3 3.68 4.59 -27.38
CA PRO A 3 4.26 5.64 -26.57
C PRO A 3 4.33 5.08 -25.17
N GLU A 4 5.56 4.87 -24.71
CA GLU A 4 5.90 4.56 -23.34
C GLU A 4 5.26 5.66 -22.48
N ARG A 5 4.06 5.39 -21.95
CA ARG A 5 3.43 6.20 -20.92
C ARG A 5 4.33 6.08 -19.70
N LYS A 6 5.36 6.93 -19.67
CA LYS A 6 6.09 7.29 -18.48
C LYS A 6 5.07 7.86 -17.50
N CYS A 7 4.49 7.01 -16.66
CA CYS A 7 3.98 7.41 -15.36
C CYS A 7 5.20 7.87 -14.54
N ARG A 8 5.74 9.06 -14.83
CA ARG A 8 6.58 9.76 -13.87
C ARG A 8 5.64 10.16 -12.75
N GLY A 9 5.64 9.39 -11.67
CA GLY A 9 4.74 9.62 -10.57
C GLY A 9 4.71 8.44 -9.61
N MET A 10 5.84 8.22 -8.95
CA MET A 10 5.95 7.60 -7.62
C MET A 10 5.86 6.07 -7.60
N ALA A 11 7.04 5.46 -7.63
CA ALA A 11 7.22 4.03 -7.52
C ALA A 11 6.83 3.58 -6.11
N VAL A 12 5.61 3.08 -5.95
CA VAL A 12 5.21 2.38 -4.73
C VAL A 12 5.93 1.03 -4.71
N ARG A 13 6.80 0.83 -3.72
CA ARG A 13 7.57 -0.39 -3.51
C ARG A 13 7.11 -1.10 -2.23
N LEU A 14 7.38 -2.40 -2.13
CA LEU A 14 7.25 -3.11 -0.87
C LEU A 14 8.38 -2.71 0.07
N ASN A 15 8.14 -2.83 1.37
CA ASN A 15 9.19 -2.66 2.37
C ASN A 15 10.33 -3.69 2.16
N ASP A 16 11.57 -3.26 2.41
CA ASP A 16 12.77 -4.09 2.30
C ASP A 16 12.81 -5.19 3.38
N ASP A 17 12.12 -4.99 4.52
CA ASP A 17 11.98 -5.98 5.58
C ASP A 17 11.02 -7.11 5.18
N LYS A 18 11.60 -8.25 4.78
CA LYS A 18 10.85 -9.42 4.29
C LYS A 18 10.01 -10.08 5.39
N GLU A 19 10.44 -10.04 6.64
CA GLU A 19 9.71 -10.68 7.74
C GLU A 19 8.44 -9.89 8.07
N LEU A 20 8.55 -8.56 8.13
CA LEU A 20 7.42 -7.66 8.30
C LEU A 20 6.45 -7.81 7.12
N VAL A 21 6.95 -7.77 5.89
CA VAL A 21 6.14 -7.94 4.68
C VAL A 21 5.37 -9.27 4.71
N LYS A 22 6.01 -10.36 5.15
CA LYS A 22 5.36 -11.66 5.30
C LYS A 22 4.29 -11.62 6.39
N ALA A 23 4.59 -11.08 7.57
CA ALA A 23 3.64 -10.98 8.68
C ALA A 23 2.38 -10.17 8.30
N VAL A 24 2.55 -9.05 7.61
CA VAL A 24 1.42 -8.23 7.15
C VAL A 24 0.62 -8.93 6.06
N GLN A 25 1.27 -9.62 5.12
CA GLN A 25 0.58 -10.42 4.10
C GLN A 25 -0.23 -11.57 4.72
N GLU A 26 0.29 -12.23 5.76
CA GLU A 26 -0.47 -13.23 6.50
C GLU A 26 -1.66 -12.62 7.24
N GLY A 27 -1.48 -11.43 7.83
CA GLY A 27 -2.58 -10.64 8.39
C GLY A 27 -3.67 -10.35 7.36
N LEU A 28 -3.30 -9.87 6.18
CA LEU A 28 -4.21 -9.62 5.06
C LEU A 28 -4.95 -10.88 4.61
N LYS A 29 -4.27 -12.04 4.55
CA LYS A 29 -4.93 -13.31 4.21
C LYS A 29 -5.96 -13.71 5.27
N ARG A 30 -5.66 -13.54 6.56
CA ARG A 30 -6.56 -13.87 7.67
C ARG A 30 -7.79 -12.95 7.73
N THR A 31 -7.63 -11.67 7.38
CA THR A 31 -8.74 -10.71 7.38
C THR A 31 -9.60 -10.78 6.11
N GLY A 32 -9.12 -11.46 5.05
CA GLY A 32 -9.81 -11.53 3.75
C GLY A 32 -9.48 -10.36 2.81
N GLY A 33 -8.29 -9.78 2.95
CA GLY A 33 -7.80 -8.66 2.12
C GLY A 33 -7.98 -7.28 2.76
N TYR A 34 -8.47 -7.20 4.00
CA TYR A 34 -8.66 -5.94 4.75
C TYR A 34 -7.46 -5.62 5.63
N CYS A 35 -7.17 -4.33 5.83
CA CYS A 35 -6.03 -3.90 6.64
C CYS A 35 -6.08 -4.57 8.03
N PRO A 36 -5.01 -5.27 8.48
CA PRO A 36 -4.96 -5.82 9.83
C PRO A 36 -4.95 -4.73 10.91
N CYS A 37 -4.73 -3.47 10.52
CA CYS A 37 -4.77 -2.30 11.39
C CYS A 37 -6.18 -1.85 11.78
N ARG A 38 -7.23 -2.30 11.08
CA ARG A 38 -8.62 -1.88 11.30
C ARG A 38 -9.50 -3.08 11.63
N LEU A 39 -10.44 -2.90 12.55
CA LEU A 39 -11.43 -3.92 12.91
C LEU A 39 -12.59 -3.97 11.92
N GLU A 40 -12.97 -2.80 11.39
CA GLU A 40 -14.05 -2.68 10.42
C GLU A 40 -13.62 -3.19 9.05
N ARG A 41 -14.50 -3.96 8.41
CA ARG A 41 -14.28 -4.54 7.08
C ARG A 41 -15.10 -3.78 6.06
N THR A 42 -14.63 -2.58 5.72
CA THR A 42 -15.22 -1.74 4.67
C THR A 42 -14.32 -1.70 3.45
N GLU A 43 -14.86 -1.33 2.30
CA GLU A 43 -14.09 -1.22 1.06
C GLU A 43 -12.95 -0.20 1.16
N ASP A 44 -13.08 0.83 2.01
CA ASP A 44 -12.02 1.82 2.27
C ASP A 44 -10.78 1.21 2.94
N TYR A 45 -10.96 0.15 3.73
CA TYR A 45 -9.87 -0.52 4.45
C TYR A 45 -9.34 -1.74 3.72
N LYS A 46 -9.89 -2.07 2.55
CA LYS A 46 -9.36 -3.13 1.69
C LYS A 46 -7.99 -2.73 1.14
N CYS A 47 -6.99 -3.58 1.35
CA CYS A 47 -5.64 -3.29 0.90
C CYS A 47 -5.58 -3.21 -0.63
N ILE A 48 -4.99 -2.19 -1.24
CA ILE A 48 -4.40 -0.98 -0.66
C ILE A 48 -5.50 -0.04 -0.17
N CYS A 49 -5.49 0.38 1.10
CA CYS A 49 -6.58 1.18 1.69
C CYS A 49 -6.72 2.57 1.02
N LYS A 50 -7.91 3.15 1.09
CA LYS A 50 -8.22 4.46 0.50
C LYS A 50 -7.30 5.55 1.03
N GLU A 51 -7.04 5.60 2.33
CA GLU A 51 -6.10 6.57 2.95
C GLU A 51 -4.74 6.57 2.24
N PHE A 52 -4.16 5.38 2.00
CA PHE A 52 -2.87 5.31 1.33
C PHE A 52 -3.00 5.65 -0.16
N ARG A 53 -4.10 5.28 -0.83
CA ARG A 53 -4.36 5.70 -2.22
C ARG A 53 -4.41 7.22 -2.37
N GLU A 54 -5.01 7.91 -1.42
CA GLU A 54 -5.10 9.38 -1.39
C GLU A 54 -3.74 10.01 -1.08
N GLN A 55 -2.96 9.45 -0.15
CA GLN A 55 -1.58 9.89 0.10
C GLN A 55 -0.68 9.67 -1.12
N ILE A 56 -0.83 8.53 -1.82
CA ILE A 56 -0.02 8.29 -3.01
C ILE A 56 -0.43 9.16 -4.21
N ALA A 57 -1.64 9.71 -4.20
CA ALA A 57 -2.07 10.69 -5.20
C ALA A 57 -1.35 12.03 -5.04
N ASP A 58 -0.87 12.36 -3.84
CA ASP A 58 -0.07 13.56 -3.61
C ASP A 58 1.36 13.39 -4.18
N PRO A 59 1.82 14.23 -5.12
CA PRO A 59 3.12 14.10 -5.76
C PRO A 59 4.32 14.37 -4.83
N ASN A 60 4.10 14.94 -3.64
CA ASN A 60 5.14 15.28 -2.67
C ASN A 60 5.21 14.29 -1.50
N PHE A 61 4.20 13.41 -1.36
CA PHE A 61 4.17 12.43 -0.29
C PHE A 61 5.21 11.33 -0.52
N LYS A 62 6.21 11.28 0.35
CA LYS A 62 7.15 10.17 0.52
C LYS A 62 6.95 9.55 1.90
N GLY A 63 6.73 8.24 1.96
CA GLY A 63 6.49 7.58 3.23
C GLY A 63 5.92 6.18 3.13
N TYR A 64 5.81 5.54 4.28
CA TYR A 64 5.21 4.21 4.43
C TYR A 64 3.70 4.31 4.66
N CYS A 65 2.96 3.29 4.23
CA CYS A 65 1.61 3.09 4.72
C CYS A 65 1.62 2.75 6.22
N HIS A 66 0.47 2.86 6.90
CA HIS A 66 0.39 2.61 8.34
C HIS A 66 0.84 1.18 8.74
N CYS A 67 0.62 0.18 7.88
CA CYS A 67 1.09 -1.19 8.10
C CYS A 67 2.56 -1.42 7.72
N MET A 68 3.27 -0.39 7.25
CA MET A 68 4.66 -0.49 6.77
C MET A 68 4.88 -1.53 5.65
N LEU A 69 3.83 -1.86 4.90
CA LEU A 69 3.89 -2.81 3.79
C LEU A 69 4.38 -2.15 2.50
N TYR A 70 3.85 -0.96 2.20
CA TYR A 70 4.16 -0.20 1.00
C TYR A 70 4.88 1.08 1.37
N TYR A 71 5.91 1.42 0.60
CA TYR A 71 6.64 2.67 0.64
C TYR A 71 6.46 3.41 -0.67
N LYS A 72 6.25 4.72 -0.57
CA LYS A 72 6.24 5.61 -1.71
C LYS A 72 7.46 6.51 -1.69
N ASP A 73 8.20 6.50 -2.80
CA ASP A 73 9.26 7.46 -3.11
C ASP A 73 8.74 8.62 -3.97
#